data_AF-X1TFB2-F1
#
_entry.id   AF-X1TFB2-F1
#
_cell.length_a   1.000
_cell.length_b   1.000
_cell.length_c   1.000
_cell.angle_alpha   90.00
_cell.angle_beta   90.00
_cell.angle_gamma   90.00
#
_symmetry.space_group_name_H-M   'P 1'
#
loop_
_entity.id
_entity.type
_entity.pdbx_description
1 polymer ?
#
loop_
_entity_poly.entity_id
_entity_poly.type
_entity_poly.pdbx_seq_one_letter_code
_entity_poly.pdbx_strand_id
1 'polypeptide(L)' 'MEDRRKYNRTDLIYYLTVFDRNTDNLIGYMGNISSGGTMILSGKPLE' A
#
# COMPACT_ATOMS: atom_id res chain seq x y z
N MET A 1 11.17 21.62 2.73
CA MET A 1 10.98 20.49 3.67
C MET A 1 11.81 19.34 3.12
N GLU A 2 12.85 18.89 3.82
CA GLU A 2 13.69 17.79 3.33
C GLU A 2 12.95 16.45 3.44
N ASP A 3 13.13 15.60 2.42
CA ASP A 3 12.58 14.24 2.45
C ASP A 3 13.29 13.43 3.53
N ARG A 4 12.50 12.81 4.41
CA ARG A 4 12.99 12.00 5.54
C ARG A 4 12.90 10.50 5.26
N ARG A 5 12.51 10.09 4.05
CA ARG A 5 12.35 8.68 3.70
C ARG A 5 13.70 7.99 3.56
N LYS A 6 13.84 6.86 4.25
CA LYS A 6 14.98 5.95 4.13
C LYS A 6 14.95 5.13 2.83
N TYR A 7 13.76 4.89 2.26
CA TYR A 7 13.57 4.02 1.10
C TYR A 7 12.82 4.75 -0.03
N ASN A 8 13.33 4.60 -1.25
CA ASN A 8 12.64 5.04 -2.45
C ASN A 8 11.46 4.12 -2.76
N ARG A 9 10.38 4.70 -3.26
CA ARG A 9 9.15 4.00 -3.63
C ARG A 9 9.06 3.91 -5.14
N THR A 10 8.56 2.77 -5.61
CA THR A 10 8.14 2.58 -6.99
C THR A 10 6.62 2.58 -7.01
N ASP A 11 6.04 3.60 -7.65
CA ASP A 11 4.60 3.65 -7.88
C ASP A 11 4.20 2.58 -8.90
N LEU A 12 3.10 1.88 -8.61
CA LEU A 12 2.60 0.82 -9.48
C LEU A 12 1.65 1.42 -10.51
N ILE A 13 1.87 1.06 -11.78
CA ILE A 13 1.01 1.48 -12.90
C ILE A 13 -0.36 0.77 -12.82
N TYR A 14 -0.41 -0.41 -12.19
CA TYR A 14 -1.63 -1.17 -11.96
C TYR A 14 -1.85 -1.36 -10.46
N TYR A 15 -3.01 -0.90 -10.00
CA TYR A 15 -3.45 -1.03 -8.62
C TYR A 15 -3.83 -2.48 -8.30
N LEU A 16 -2.90 -3.23 -7.71
CA LEU A 16 -3.12 -4.61 -7.28
C LEU A 16 -4.09 -4.66 -6.10
N THR A 17 -5.04 -5.57 -6.12
CA THR A 17 -6.02 -5.75 -5.05
C THR A 17 -5.40 -6.43 -3.83
N VAL A 18 -5.68 -5.92 -2.63
CA VAL A 18 -5.16 -6.46 -1.36
C VAL A 18 -6.32 -6.93 -0.50
N PHE A 19 -6.25 -8.19 -0.08
CA PHE A 19 -7.25 -8.83 0.78
C PHE A 19 -6.67 -9.17 2.15
N ASP A 20 -7.52 -9.11 3.17
CA ASP A 20 -7.21 -9.64 4.49
C ASP A 20 -7.17 -11.17 4.43
N ARG A 21 -6.08 -11.77 4.92
CA ARG A 21 -5.85 -13.21 4.78
C ARG A 21 -6.79 -14.08 5.61
N ASN A 22 -7.36 -13.55 6.69
CA ASN A 22 -8.18 -14.31 7.62
C ASN A 22 -9.67 -14.23 7.29
N THR A 23 -10.08 -13.14 6.66
CA THR A 23 -11.49 -12.82 6.38
C THR A 23 -11.82 -12.75 4.90
N ASP A 24 -10.83 -12.80 4.02
CA ASP A 24 -10.94 -12.58 2.57
C ASP A 24 -11.59 -11.22 2.19
N ASN A 25 -11.65 -10.29 3.15
CA ASN A 25 -12.22 -8.97 2.92
C ASN A 25 -11.24 -8.09 2.13
N LEU A 26 -11.77 -7.29 1.21
CA LEU A 26 -10.98 -6.28 0.50
C LEU A 26 -10.47 -5.20 1.48
N ILE A 27 -9.14 -5.10 1.62
CA ILE A 27 -8.48 -4.02 2.38
C ILE A 27 -8.35 -2.78 1.49
N GLY A 28 -8.00 -2.97 0.21
CA GLY A 28 -7.81 -1.87 -0.73
C GLY A 28 -6.91 -2.23 -1.89
N TYR A 29 -6.17 -1.25 -2.38
CA TYR A 29 -5.30 -1.38 -3.54
C TYR A 29 -3.86 -0.97 -3.24
N MET A 30 -2.90 -1.73 -3.74
CA MET A 30 -1.48 -1.43 -3.59
C MET A 30 -1.10 -0.23 -4.45
N GLY A 31 -0.65 0.86 -3.82
CA GLY A 31 -0.27 2.09 -4.53
C GLY A 31 1.21 2.12 -4.92
N ASN A 32 2.10 1.78 -3.97
CA ASN A 32 3.54 1.72 -4.23
C ASN A 32 4.22 0.70 -3.33
N ILE A 33 5.41 0.29 -3.77
CA ILE A 33 6.28 -0.64 -3.07
C ILE A 33 7.66 -0.03 -2.84
N SER A 34 8.32 -0.48 -1.79
CA SER A 34 9.72 -0.20 -1.48
C SER A 34 10.31 -1.41 -0.77
N SER A 35 11.63 -1.45 -0.64
CA SER A 35 12.29 -2.48 0.18
C SER A 35 11.90 -2.41 1.66
N GLY A 36 11.35 -1.29 2.13
CA GLY A 36 10.87 -1.12 3.51
C GLY A 36 9.40 -1.45 3.72
N GLY A 37 8.64 -1.75 2.67
CA GLY A 37 7.20 -2.02 2.76
C GLY A 37 6.39 -1.41 1.62
N THR A 38 5.07 -1.46 1.77
CA THR A 38 4.10 -1.08 0.74
C THR A 38 3.11 -0.04 1.26
N MET A 39 2.55 0.76 0.35
CA MET A 39 1.38 1.60 0.63
C MET A 39 0.13 0.93 0.10
N ILE A 40 -0.93 0.93 0.90
CA ILE A 40 -2.27 0.47 0.50
C ILE A 40 -3.22 1.66 0.54
N LEU A 41 -3.91 1.90 -0.57
CA LEU A 41 -5.03 2.82 -0.68
C LEU A 41 -6.28 2.07 -0.26
N SER A 42 -6.73 2.29 0.98
CA SER A 42 -7.98 1.71 1.45
C SER A 42 -9.17 2.58 1.06
N GLY A 43 -10.29 1.94 0.69
CA GLY A 43 -11.56 2.62 0.47
C GLY A 43 -12.31 2.94 1.77
N LYS A 44 -11.82 2.47 2.91
CA LYS A 44 -12.40 2.71 4.23
C LYS A 44 -11.27 3.05 5.22
N PRO A 45 -11.55 3.76 6.32
CA PRO A 45 -10.58 3.86 7.41
C PRO A 45 -10.18 2.45 7.87
N LEU A 46 -8.89 2.25 8.10
CA LEU A 46 -8.43 1.08 8.83
C LEU A 46 -8.67 1.35 10.32
N GLU A 47 -9.39 0.44 10.98
CA GLU A 47 -9.60 0.48 12.43
C GLU A 47 -8.33 0.16 13.22
#